data_AF-A0AAD9FY34-F1
#
_entry.id   AF-A0AAD9FY34-F1
#
_cell.length_a   1.000
_cell.length_b   1.000
_cell.length_c   1.000
_cell.angle_alpha   90.00
_cell.angle_beta   90.00
_cell.angle_gamma   90.00
#
_symmetry.space_group_name_H-M   'P 1'
#
loop_
_entity.id
_entity.type
_entity.pdbx_description
1 polymer ?
#
loop_
_entity_poly.entity_id
_entity_poly.type
_entity_poly.pdbx_seq_one_letter_code
_entity_poly.pdbx_strand_id
1 'polypeptide(L)'
;MGLAQLQIERCHLFLNVTYTAQAEEVDGSAFFALESPVTTTISGGGNLVVLMSYYNPDTRDWHPMCTEWGLDASVQGSISNESELHVILTASQALDLTVTHGLLEVVASVGGAWQRRATVATKGYADDEDEETKRRKMAPCVIRNETGCP
;
A
#
# COMPACT_ATOMS: atom_id res chain seq x y z
N MET A 1 -5.38 7.47 -25.20
CA MET A 1 -5.36 6.72 -23.92
C MET A 1 -3.93 6.76 -23.41
N GLY A 2 -3.65 7.54 -22.37
CA GLY A 2 -2.31 7.60 -21.77
C GLY A 2 -2.04 6.41 -20.86
N LEU A 3 -0.77 6.03 -20.71
CA LEU A 3 -0.35 4.97 -19.79
C LEU A 3 0.44 5.60 -18.64
N ALA A 4 0.17 5.17 -17.41
CA ALA A 4 1.00 5.52 -16.27
C ALA A 4 1.82 4.29 -15.87
N GLN A 5 3.12 4.48 -15.67
CA GLN A 5 4.04 3.45 -15.20
C GLN A 5 4.57 3.86 -13.83
N LEU A 6 4.55 2.90 -12.90
CA LEU A 6 5.22 2.98 -11.62
C LEU A 6 6.37 1.96 -11.65
N GLN A 7 7.60 2.44 -11.47
CA GLN A 7 8.82 1.64 -11.52
C GLN A 7 9.52 1.71 -10.17
N ILE A 8 9.93 0.56 -9.63
CA ILE A 8 10.79 0.51 -8.45
C ILE A 8 12.23 0.51 -8.96
N GLU A 9 12.96 1.60 -8.72
CA GLU A 9 14.35 1.74 -9.15
C GLU A 9 15.29 1.02 -8.19
N ARG A 10 15.06 1.17 -6.88
CA ARG A 10 15.86 0.55 -5.82
C ARG A 10 14.94 -0.07 -4.80
N CYS A 11 15.28 -1.28 -4.36
CA CYS A 11 14.52 -2.02 -3.36
C CYS A 11 15.51 -2.76 -2.45
N HIS A 12 15.65 -2.26 -1.23
CA HIS A 12 16.50 -2.87 -0.22
C HIS A 12 15.59 -3.32 0.92
N LEU A 13 15.26 -4.60 0.95
CA LEU A 13 14.44 -5.21 2.00
C LEU A 13 15.28 -6.23 2.76
N PHE A 14 15.19 -6.22 4.08
CA PHE A 14 15.72 -7.24 4.95
C PHE A 14 14.58 -7.90 5.72
N LEU A 15 14.67 -9.21 5.87
CA LEU A 15 13.71 -10.02 6.61
C LEU A 15 14.49 -10.89 7.58
N ASN A 16 14.13 -10.78 8.84
CA ASN A 16 14.54 -11.66 9.92
C ASN A 16 13.41 -12.66 10.19
N VAL A 17 13.71 -13.93 9.96
CA VAL A 17 12.79 -15.03 10.16
C VAL A 17 13.30 -15.83 11.34
N THR A 18 12.56 -15.81 12.44
CA THR A 18 12.89 -16.57 13.64
C THR A 18 11.90 -17.71 13.81
N TYR A 19 12.44 -18.89 14.07
CA TYR A 19 11.69 -20.12 14.23
C TYR A 19 11.73 -20.54 15.69
N THR A 20 10.56 -20.68 16.31
CA THR A 20 10.43 -21.16 17.69
C THR A 20 9.63 -22.46 17.68
N ALA A 21 10.32 -23.58 17.89
CA ALA A 21 9.70 -24.83 18.29
C ALA A 21 9.61 -24.85 19.81
N GLN A 22 8.40 -24.91 20.37
CA GLN A 22 8.23 -25.29 21.76
C GLN A 22 8.50 -26.79 21.90
N ALA A 23 9.73 -27.15 22.24
CA ALA A 23 9.99 -28.47 22.81
C ALA A 23 9.44 -28.43 24.25
N GLU A 24 8.23 -28.95 24.46
CA GLU A 24 7.82 -29.30 25.81
C GLU A 24 8.82 -30.35 26.33
N GLU A 25 9.54 -30.02 27.41
CA GLU A 25 10.24 -31.02 28.21
C GLU A 25 9.17 -31.96 28.78
N VAL A 26 8.96 -33.10 28.10
CA VAL A 26 8.06 -34.16 28.54
C VAL A 26 8.69 -34.84 29.75
N ASP A 27 8.41 -34.29 30.93
CA ASP A 27 8.57 -35.04 32.18
C ASP A 27 7.49 -36.12 32.22
N GLY A 28 7.89 -37.34 31.87
CA GLY A 28 7.23 -38.61 32.18
C GLY A 28 5.70 -38.70 32.00
N SER A 29 5.28 -39.43 30.95
CA SER A 29 3.95 -40.03 30.74
C SER A 29 2.85 -39.20 30.05
N ALA A 30 2.90 -39.11 28.72
CA ALA A 30 1.69 -38.97 27.90
C ALA A 30 1.92 -39.48 26.47
N PHE A 31 1.14 -40.49 26.06
CA PHE A 31 1.18 -41.17 24.77
C PHE A 31 0.32 -40.43 23.72
N PHE A 32 0.45 -39.11 23.62
CA PHE A 32 -0.18 -38.30 22.56
C PHE A 32 0.78 -37.19 22.16
N ALA A 33 1.58 -37.43 21.11
CA ALA A 33 2.32 -36.36 20.45
C ALA A 33 1.31 -35.48 19.70
N LEU A 34 0.73 -34.49 20.39
CA LEU A 34 0.18 -33.33 19.72
C LEU A 34 1.36 -32.59 19.09
N GLU A 35 1.28 -32.32 17.79
CA GLU A 35 2.26 -31.53 17.06
C GLU A 35 2.59 -30.26 17.85
N SER A 36 3.84 -30.13 18.30
CA SER A 36 4.31 -28.94 18.99
C SER A 36 4.03 -27.73 18.10
N PRO A 37 3.36 -26.66 18.60
CA PRO A 37 3.04 -25.52 17.76
C PRO A 37 4.35 -24.84 17.35
N VAL A 38 4.69 -25.02 16.09
CA VAL A 38 5.79 -24.34 15.45
C VAL A 38 5.33 -22.93 15.11
N THR A 39 5.91 -21.93 15.77
CA THR A 39 5.66 -20.53 15.45
C THR A 39 6.85 -19.95 14.70
N THR A 40 6.59 -19.37 13.53
CA THR A 40 7.60 -18.64 12.76
C THR A 40 7.25 -17.17 12.80
N THR A 41 8.10 -16.34 13.38
CA THR A 41 7.90 -14.88 13.38
C THR A 41 8.78 -14.24 12.32
N ILE A 42 8.17 -13.37 11.53
CA ILE A 42 8.82 -12.61 10.47
C ILE A 42 8.85 -11.16 10.93
N SER A 43 10.03 -10.56 10.94
CA SER A 43 10.20 -9.13 11.17
C SER A 43 11.17 -8.59 10.15
N GLY A 44 11.05 -7.34 9.77
CA GLY A 44 11.93 -6.80 8.75
C GLY A 44 11.57 -5.38 8.38
N GLY A 45 12.30 -4.89 7.40
CA GLY A 45 12.05 -3.57 6.87
C GLY A 45 12.99 -3.25 5.73
N GLY A 46 13.02 -2.00 5.33
CA GLY A 46 13.84 -1.59 4.22
C GLY A 46 13.39 -0.30 3.58
N ASN A 47 13.97 0.00 2.43
CA ASN A 47 13.69 1.21 1.66
C ASN A 47 13.43 0.85 0.19
N LEU A 48 12.49 1.55 -0.42
CA LEU A 48 12.18 1.51 -1.84
C LEU A 48 12.29 2.92 -2.42
N VAL A 49 12.89 3.03 -3.60
CA VAL A 49 12.86 4.24 -4.42
C VAL A 49 11.97 3.97 -5.63
N VAL A 50 10.91 4.76 -5.76
CA VAL A 50 9.90 4.61 -6.80
C VAL A 50 9.97 5.79 -7.76
N LEU A 51 9.86 5.49 -9.05
CA LEU A 51 9.75 6.43 -10.15
C LEU A 51 8.36 6.32 -10.75
N MET A 52 7.80 7.44 -11.18
CA MET A 52 6.52 7.46 -11.89
C MET A 52 6.70 8.18 -13.22
N SER A 53 6.18 7.60 -14.29
CA SER A 53 6.22 8.19 -15.62
C SER A 53 4.90 7.99 -16.35
N TYR A 54 4.65 8.87 -17.32
CA TYR A 54 3.45 8.87 -18.13
C TYR A 54 3.81 8.80 -19.60
N TYR A 55 3.19 7.86 -20.31
CA TYR A 55 3.29 7.77 -21.75
C TYR A 55 2.33 8.76 -22.40
N ASN A 56 2.90 9.75 -23.08
CA ASN A 56 2.15 10.69 -23.88
C ASN A 56 1.95 10.11 -25.31
N PRO A 57 0.72 9.80 -25.73
CA PRO A 57 0.46 9.24 -27.04
C PRO A 57 0.74 10.21 -28.20
N ASP A 58 0.71 11.52 -27.95
CA ASP A 58 0.92 12.55 -28.97
C ASP A 58 2.41 12.69 -29.29
N THR A 59 3.27 12.69 -28.26
CA THR A 59 4.73 12.72 -28.45
C THR A 59 5.33 11.32 -28.62
N ARG A 60 4.56 10.27 -28.34
CA ARG A 60 4.98 8.86 -28.31
C ARG A 60 6.19 8.62 -27.41
N ASP A 61 6.23 9.32 -26.27
CA ASP A 61 7.37 9.31 -25.37
C ASP A 61 6.94 9.28 -23.90
N TRP A 62 7.84 8.79 -23.04
CA TRP A 62 7.64 8.72 -21.60
C TRP A 62 8.09 10.03 -20.94
N HIS A 63 7.15 10.70 -20.27
CA HIS A 63 7.43 11.89 -19.49
C HIS A 63 7.52 11.54 -18.01
N PRO A 64 8.60 11.94 -17.31
CA PRO A 64 8.72 11.70 -15.88
C PRO A 64 7.67 12.53 -15.12
N MET A 65 6.91 11.86 -14.26
CA MET A 65 5.94 12.48 -13.36
C MET A 65 6.50 12.70 -11.95
N CYS A 66 7.34 11.78 -11.51
CA CYS A 66 8.03 11.84 -10.22
C CYS A 66 9.43 11.29 -10.42
N THR A 67 10.44 12.10 -10.11
CA THR A 67 11.84 11.76 -10.39
C THR A 67 12.45 10.82 -9.37
N GLU A 68 12.03 10.86 -8.11
CA GLU A 68 12.35 9.86 -7.07
C GLU A 68 11.33 9.98 -5.93
N TRP A 69 10.71 8.89 -5.50
CA TRP A 69 9.85 8.82 -4.31
C TRP A 69 10.36 7.73 -3.36
N GLY A 70 10.93 8.15 -2.24
CA GLY A 70 11.44 7.25 -1.21
C GLY A 70 10.34 6.75 -0.28
N LEU A 71 10.24 5.43 -0.13
CA LEU A 71 9.34 4.71 0.76
C LEU A 71 10.14 3.83 1.71
N ASP A 72 9.84 3.89 3.00
CA ASP A 72 10.36 2.93 3.97
C ASP A 72 9.30 1.86 4.22
N ALA A 73 9.70 0.60 4.15
CA ALA A 73 8.86 -0.54 4.46
C ALA A 73 9.23 -1.09 5.84
N SER A 74 8.21 -1.43 6.61
CA SER A 74 8.33 -2.23 7.83
C SER A 74 7.42 -3.44 7.69
N VAL A 75 7.96 -4.62 7.97
CA VAL A 75 7.26 -5.89 7.85
C VAL A 75 7.26 -6.57 9.21
N GLN A 76 6.08 -6.96 9.69
CA GLN A 76 5.93 -7.74 10.91
C GLN A 76 4.84 -8.77 10.70
N GLY A 77 5.12 -10.02 11.02
CA GLY A 77 4.16 -11.10 10.86
C GLY A 77 4.51 -12.32 11.69
N SER A 78 3.54 -13.22 11.76
CA SER A 78 3.72 -14.52 12.38
C SER A 78 2.97 -15.57 11.58
N ILE A 79 3.65 -16.67 11.28
CA ILE A 79 3.06 -17.87 10.71
C ILE A 79 2.87 -18.84 11.88
N SER A 80 1.60 -19.06 12.21
CA SER A 80 1.13 -20.00 13.22
C SER A 80 -0.24 -20.55 12.76
N ASN A 81 -1.10 -20.98 13.69
CA ASN A 81 -2.47 -21.43 13.37
C ASN A 81 -3.29 -20.36 12.62
N GLU A 82 -3.08 -19.08 12.94
CA GLU A 82 -3.56 -17.94 12.17
C GLU A 82 -2.33 -17.20 11.63
N SER A 83 -2.12 -17.28 10.32
CA SER A 83 -0.98 -16.64 9.66
C SER A 83 -1.34 -15.19 9.31
N GLU A 84 -0.58 -14.25 9.85
CA GLU A 84 -0.80 -12.82 9.64
C GLU A 84 0.50 -12.13 9.25
N LEU A 85 0.42 -11.22 8.28
CA LEU A 85 1.53 -10.40 7.82
C LEU A 85 1.08 -8.95 7.68
N HIS A 86 1.67 -8.09 8.51
CA HIS A 86 1.52 -6.66 8.46
C HIS A 86 2.68 -6.05 7.67
N VAL A 87 2.34 -5.22 6.68
CA VAL A 87 3.31 -4.44 5.93
C VAL A 87 2.90 -2.98 6.04
N ILE A 88 3.78 -2.17 6.61
CA ILE A 88 3.62 -0.72 6.75
C ILE A 88 4.57 -0.06 5.76
N LEU A 89 4.01 0.75 4.86
CA LEU A 89 4.78 1.59 3.95
C LEU A 89 4.67 3.04 4.42
N THR A 90 5.81 3.66 4.71
CA THR A 90 5.91 5.04 5.17
C THR A 90 6.63 5.86 4.12
N ALA A 91 6.03 6.96 3.66
CA ALA A 91 6.72 7.86 2.75
C ALA A 91 7.81 8.62 3.50
N SER A 92 9.06 8.45 3.08
CA SER A 92 10.22 9.16 3.65
C SER A 92 10.23 10.65 3.24
N GLN A 93 9.58 10.97 2.12
CA GLN A 93 9.42 12.33 1.61
C GLN A 93 8.03 12.53 1.00
N ALA A 94 7.60 13.80 0.91
CA ALA A 94 6.36 14.15 0.24
C ALA A 94 6.41 13.69 -1.23
N LEU A 95 5.29 13.16 -1.70
CA LEU A 95 5.14 12.75 -3.10
C LEU A 95 4.93 14.01 -3.95
N ASP A 96 5.97 14.42 -4.68
CA ASP A 96 5.89 15.49 -5.66
C ASP A 96 5.55 14.91 -7.04
N LEU A 97 4.40 15.30 -7.58
CA LEU A 97 3.84 14.77 -8.82
C LEU A 97 3.58 15.90 -9.80
N THR A 98 4.24 15.82 -10.96
CA THR A 98 3.91 16.67 -12.10
C THR A 98 2.75 16.03 -12.86
N VAL A 99 1.54 16.54 -12.62
CA VAL A 99 0.32 16.01 -13.24
C VAL A 99 0.01 16.79 -14.53
N THR A 100 -0.02 16.09 -15.66
CA THR A 100 -0.51 16.67 -16.93
C THR A 100 -2.03 16.58 -16.99
N HIS A 101 -2.69 17.43 -17.79
CA HIS A 101 -4.16 17.45 -17.93
C HIS A 101 -4.76 16.07 -18.26
N GLY A 102 -4.16 15.34 -19.21
CA GLY A 102 -4.61 13.99 -19.56
C GLY A 102 -4.48 12.97 -18.42
N LEU A 103 -3.62 13.24 -17.44
CA LEU A 103 -3.45 12.43 -16.25
C LEU A 103 -4.47 12.77 -15.16
N LEU A 104 -4.86 14.04 -15.04
CA LEU A 104 -5.97 14.44 -14.17
C LEU A 104 -7.26 13.72 -14.58
N GLU A 105 -7.53 13.56 -15.87
CA GLU A 105 -8.70 12.80 -16.35
C GLU A 105 -8.62 11.31 -15.94
N VAL A 106 -7.44 10.70 -16.04
CA VAL A 106 -7.23 9.30 -15.63
C VAL A 106 -7.36 9.16 -14.12
N VAL A 107 -6.76 10.07 -13.34
CA VAL A 107 -6.85 10.06 -11.87
C VAL A 107 -8.28 10.33 -11.41
N ALA A 108 -9.02 11.24 -12.04
CA ALA A 108 -10.43 11.46 -11.76
C ALA A 108 -11.28 10.21 -12.06
N SER A 109 -10.97 9.49 -13.15
CA SER A 109 -11.61 8.23 -13.49
C SER A 109 -11.30 7.11 -12.48
N VAL A 110 -10.03 6.98 -12.06
CA VAL A 110 -9.60 6.01 -11.04
C VAL A 110 -10.16 6.37 -9.67
N GLY A 111 -10.16 7.65 -9.29
CA GLY A 111 -10.77 8.15 -8.06
C GLY A 111 -12.28 7.89 -8.04
N GLY A 112 -12.98 8.12 -9.14
CA GLY A 112 -14.40 7.76 -9.28
C GLY A 112 -14.64 6.25 -9.27
N ALA A 113 -13.73 5.43 -9.79
CA ALA A 113 -13.80 3.97 -9.70
C ALA A 113 -13.53 3.47 -8.27
N TRP A 114 -12.58 4.08 -7.56
CA TRP A 114 -12.29 3.79 -6.15
C TRP A 114 -13.46 4.22 -5.28
N GLN A 115 -13.97 5.45 -5.41
CA GLN A 115 -15.16 5.92 -4.69
C GLN A 115 -16.33 4.93 -4.86
N ARG A 116 -16.54 4.41 -6.07
CA ARG A 116 -17.56 3.38 -6.35
C ARG A 116 -17.28 2.05 -5.64
N ARG A 117 -16.03 1.60 -5.55
CA ARG A 117 -15.67 0.39 -4.80
C ARG A 117 -15.73 0.59 -3.29
N ALA A 118 -15.28 1.74 -2.79
CA ALA A 118 -15.34 2.11 -1.38
C ALA A 118 -16.80 2.20 -0.92
N THR A 119 -17.68 2.86 -1.68
CA THR A 119 -19.12 2.93 -1.39
C THR A 119 -19.82 1.59 -1.50
N VAL A 120 -19.39 0.68 -2.39
CA VAL A 120 -19.90 -0.71 -2.40
C VAL A 120 -19.44 -1.49 -1.16
N ALA A 121 -18.23 -1.24 -0.67
CA ALA A 121 -17.75 -1.83 0.59
C ALA A 121 -18.41 -1.19 1.85
N THR A 122 -18.85 0.07 1.79
CA THR A 122 -19.55 0.76 2.90
C THR A 122 -21.07 0.71 2.81
N LYS A 123 -21.67 0.26 1.70
CA LYS A 123 -23.13 0.10 1.53
C LYS A 123 -23.76 -1.00 2.38
N GLY A 124 -23.07 -1.47 3.43
CA GLY A 124 -23.67 -2.13 4.58
C GLY A 124 -24.15 -1.17 5.67
N TYR A 125 -23.72 0.11 5.67
CA TYR A 125 -24.09 1.08 6.70
C TYR A 125 -24.39 2.47 6.12
N ALA A 126 -25.70 2.73 6.05
CA ALA A 126 -26.44 4.00 6.14
C ALA A 126 -26.03 5.23 5.31
N ASP A 127 -27.06 5.78 4.63
CA ASP A 127 -27.20 7.18 4.22
C ASP A 127 -26.86 8.13 5.36
N ASP A 128 -26.03 9.15 5.08
CA ASP A 128 -26.20 10.50 5.65
C ASP A 128 -25.28 11.49 4.89
N GLU A 129 -25.88 12.55 4.35
CA GLU A 129 -25.27 13.58 3.50
C GLU A 129 -24.21 14.45 4.24
N ASP A 130 -24.06 14.28 5.55
CA ASP A 130 -23.09 15.00 6.41
C ASP A 130 -21.66 14.38 6.43
N GLU A 131 -21.46 13.22 5.81
CA GLU A 131 -20.17 12.51 5.82
C GLU A 131 -19.18 13.03 4.76
N GLU A 132 -19.64 13.69 3.70
CA GLU A 132 -18.76 14.09 2.59
C GLU A 132 -17.76 15.18 3.01
N THR A 133 -18.16 16.10 3.89
CA THR A 133 -17.29 17.16 4.43
C THR A 133 -16.29 16.63 5.46
N LYS A 134 -16.63 15.56 6.19
CA LYS A 134 -15.70 14.88 7.13
C LYS A 134 -14.69 14.01 6.38
N ARG A 135 -15.11 13.30 5.33
CA ARG A 135 -14.23 12.48 4.47
C ARG A 135 -13.13 13.29 3.81
N ARG A 136 -13.41 14.55 3.40
CA ARG A 136 -12.40 15.47 2.85
C ARG A 136 -11.30 15.85 3.86
N LYS A 137 -11.56 15.78 5.17
CA LYS A 137 -10.54 16.05 6.21
C LYS A 137 -9.67 14.84 6.54
N MET A 138 -10.11 13.63 6.18
CA MET A 138 -9.39 12.37 6.43
C MET A 138 -8.69 11.83 5.17
N ALA A 139 -8.84 12.49 4.02
CA ALA A 139 -8.19 12.06 2.79
C ALA A 139 -6.66 12.23 2.93
N PRO A 140 -5.87 11.15 2.73
CA PRO A 140 -4.40 11.21 2.87
C PRO A 140 -3.73 12.14 1.85
N CYS A 141 -4.46 12.58 0.83
CA CYS A 141 -4.06 13.66 -0.07
C CYS A 141 -5.28 14.44 -0.59
N VAL A 142 -5.13 15.75 -0.74
CA VAL A 142 -6.12 16.65 -1.36
C VAL A 142 -5.53 17.13 -2.68
N ILE A 143 -6.02 16.61 -3.80
CA ILE A 143 -5.64 17.11 -5.13
C ILE A 143 -6.42 18.40 -5.37
N ARG A 144 -5.73 19.54 -5.39
CA ARG A 144 -6.31 20.82 -5.79
C ARG A 144 -5.90 21.11 -7.22
N ASN A 145 -6.89 21.32 -8.07
CA ASN A 145 -6.67 21.87 -9.40
C ASN A 145 -6.43 23.39 -9.25
N GLU A 146 -5.21 23.86 -9.44
CA GLU A 146 -4.88 25.29 -9.40
C GLU A 146 -5.21 26.02 -10.71
N THR A 147 -5.61 25.29 -11.76
CA THR A 147 -6.14 25.92 -12.97
C THR A 147 -7.63 26.18 -12.78
N GLY A 148 -7.97 27.39 -12.32
CA GLY A 148 -9.33 27.87 -12.14
C GLY A 148 -10.10 28.01 -13.46
N CYS A 149 -10.41 26.90 -14.11
CA CYS A 149 -11.45 26.83 -15.13
C CYS A 149 -12.58 25.91 -14.64
N PRO A 150 -13.84 26.34 -14.84
CA PRO A 150 -15.03 25.68 -14.31
C PRO A 150 -15.23 24.26 -14.83
#